data_AF-A0A929HG94-F1
#
_entry.id   AF-A0A929HG94-F1
#
_cell.length_a   1.000
_cell.length_b   1.000
_cell.length_c   1.000
_cell.angle_alpha   90.00
_cell.angle_beta   90.00
_cell.angle_gamma   90.00
#
_symmetry.space_group_name_H-M   'P 1'
#
loop_
_entity.id
_entity.type
_entity.pdbx_description
1 polymer ?
#
loop_
_entity_poly.entity_id
_entity_poly.type
_entity_poly.pdbx_seq_one_letter_code
_entity_poly.pdbx_strand_id
1 'polypeptide(L)'
;IQYPERVRAFASLAGFVPHGALEFVSPNHLHGNSIFISHGTQDSLIAVDRARDAVRILQEAGAAVTYCEADVGHKLSIDCFRSMETFFREH
;
A
#
# COMPACT_ATOMS: atom_id res chain seq x y z
N ILE A 1 -5.08 -9.26 1.76
CA ILE A 1 -4.72 -9.45 3.19
C ILE A 1 -5.44 -10.64 3.86
N GLN A 2 -6.65 -11.03 3.48
CA GLN A 2 -7.33 -12.18 4.12
C GLN A 2 -6.66 -13.55 3.85
N TYR A 3 -6.01 -13.69 2.69
CA TYR A 3 -5.29 -14.90 2.27
C TYR A 3 -3.84 -14.54 1.89
N PRO A 4 -3.01 -14.11 2.85
CA PRO A 4 -1.66 -13.58 2.57
C PRO A 4 -0.73 -14.62 1.95
N GLU A 5 -0.96 -15.91 2.19
CA GLU A 5 -0.17 -17.03 1.67
C GLU A 5 -0.30 -17.22 0.15
N ARG A 6 -1.34 -16.64 -0.47
CA ARG A 6 -1.62 -16.81 -1.90
C ARG A 6 -0.96 -15.76 -2.78
N VAL A 7 -0.47 -14.66 -2.20
CA VAL A 7 0.01 -13.50 -2.93
C VAL A 7 1.35 -13.06 -2.35
N ARG A 8 2.43 -13.21 -3.11
CA ARG A 8 3.76 -12.77 -2.67
C ARG A 8 3.90 -11.25 -2.64
N ALA A 9 3.43 -10.57 -3.69
CA ALA A 9 3.52 -9.12 -3.82
C ALA A 9 2.28 -8.52 -4.48
N PHE A 10 1.91 -7.30 -4.07
CA PHE A 10 0.84 -6.53 -4.73
C PHE A 10 1.07 -5.03 -4.60
N ALA A 11 0.33 -4.25 -5.40
CA ALA A 11 0.34 -2.79 -5.37
C ALA A 11 -1.05 -2.22 -5.09
N SER A 12 -1.13 -1.18 -4.26
CA SER A 12 -2.33 -0.38 -3.99
C SER A 12 -2.13 1.03 -4.52
N LEU A 13 -3.00 1.47 -5.45
CA LEU A 13 -2.86 2.73 -6.17
C LEU A 13 -4.00 3.67 -5.79
N ALA A 14 -3.68 4.80 -5.16
CA ALA A 14 -4.65 5.76 -4.65
C ALA A 14 -5.69 5.13 -3.68
N GLY A 15 -5.26 4.10 -2.94
CA GLY A 15 -6.13 3.31 -2.04
C GLY A 15 -5.91 3.59 -0.55
N PHE A 16 -6.69 2.88 0.29
CA PHE A 16 -6.63 2.90 1.76
C PHE A 16 -7.07 1.54 2.32
N VAL A 17 -6.85 1.31 3.62
CA VAL A 17 -7.36 0.13 4.35
C VAL A 17 -8.75 0.45 4.91
N PRO A 18 -9.83 -0.25 4.50
CA PRO A 18 -11.16 -0.05 5.07
C PRO A 18 -11.23 -0.48 6.55
N HIS A 19 -12.07 0.17 7.36
CA HIS A 19 -12.16 -0.13 8.80
C HIS A 19 -12.41 -1.62 9.11
N GLY A 20 -13.34 -2.28 8.41
CA GLY A 20 -13.61 -3.72 8.61
C GLY A 20 -12.49 -4.65 8.16
N ALA A 21 -11.49 -4.14 7.43
CA ALA A 21 -10.35 -4.95 7.02
C ALA A 21 -9.37 -5.21 8.18
N LEU A 22 -9.41 -4.40 9.24
CA LEU A 22 -8.56 -4.53 10.42
C LEU A 22 -8.83 -5.81 11.22
N GLU A 23 -10.03 -6.38 11.12
CA GLU A 23 -10.38 -7.66 11.75
C GLU A 23 -9.50 -8.82 11.24
N PHE A 24 -8.91 -8.68 10.06
CA PHE A 24 -8.04 -9.66 9.43
C PHE A 24 -6.55 -9.35 9.62
N VAL A 25 -6.21 -8.30 10.38
CA VAL A 25 -4.84 -7.84 10.56
C VAL A 25 -4.40 -8.16 11.99
N SER A 26 -3.80 -9.33 12.18
CA SER A 26 -3.07 -9.67 13.40
C SER A 26 -1.56 -9.38 13.24
N PRO A 27 -0.82 -9.19 14.34
CA PRO A 27 0.64 -9.05 14.27
C PRO A 27 1.29 -10.19 13.48
N ASN A 28 2.24 -9.87 12.61
CA ASN A 28 2.97 -10.78 11.72
C ASN A 28 2.12 -11.56 10.69
N HIS A 29 0.83 -11.26 10.53
CA HIS A 29 -0.05 -11.92 9.55
C HIS A 29 0.43 -11.77 8.10
N LEU A 30 1.10 -10.66 7.80
CA LEU A 30 1.60 -10.35 6.46
C LEU A 30 3.12 -10.58 6.31
N HIS A 31 3.72 -11.35 7.21
CA HIS A 31 5.14 -11.65 7.15
C HIS A 31 5.51 -12.35 5.83
N GLY A 32 6.47 -11.77 5.11
CA GLY A 32 6.92 -12.27 3.81
C GLY A 32 6.13 -11.73 2.61
N ASN A 33 5.09 -10.93 2.83
CA ASN A 33 4.44 -10.17 1.77
C ASN A 33 5.20 -8.86 1.49
N SER A 34 5.40 -8.56 0.21
CA SER A 34 5.86 -7.24 -0.24
C SER A 34 4.67 -6.42 -0.74
N ILE A 35 4.54 -5.17 -0.32
CA ILE A 35 3.40 -4.33 -0.69
C ILE A 35 3.90 -2.98 -1.19
N PHE A 36 3.49 -2.60 -2.39
CA PHE A 36 3.69 -1.25 -2.90
C PHE A 36 2.43 -0.41 -2.67
N ILE A 37 2.60 0.82 -2.20
CA ILE A 37 1.51 1.78 -2.04
C ILE A 37 1.90 3.07 -2.75
N SER A 38 1.01 3.61 -3.59
CA SER A 38 1.15 4.98 -4.08
C SER A 38 -0.07 5.83 -3.77
N HIS A 39 0.15 7.12 -3.50
CA HIS A 39 -0.94 8.07 -3.27
C HIS A 39 -0.60 9.49 -3.75
N GLY A 40 -1.62 10.22 -4.20
CA GLY A 40 -1.49 11.64 -4.50
C GLY A 40 -1.68 12.50 -3.24
N THR A 41 -0.80 13.47 -3.00
CA THR A 41 -0.92 14.36 -1.82
C THR A 41 -2.09 15.34 -1.93
N GLN A 42 -2.59 15.60 -3.15
CA GLN A 42 -3.73 16.48 -3.45
C GLN A 42 -5.02 15.69 -3.72
N ASP A 43 -5.08 14.43 -3.30
CA ASP A 43 -6.27 13.60 -3.46
C ASP A 43 -7.42 14.12 -2.57
N SER A 44 -8.46 14.65 -3.23
CA SER A 44 -9.65 15.20 -2.57
C SER A 44 -10.73 14.15 -2.31
N LEU A 45 -10.59 12.94 -2.86
CA LEU A 45 -11.52 11.83 -2.65
C LEU A 45 -11.09 10.97 -1.46
N ILE A 46 -9.79 10.72 -1.35
CA ILE A 46 -9.17 9.98 -0.25
C ILE A 46 -8.00 10.81 0.26
N ALA A 47 -8.11 11.34 1.48
CA ALA A 47 -7.03 12.10 2.08
C ALA A 47 -5.75 11.26 2.19
N VAL A 48 -4.60 11.85 1.88
CA VAL A 48 -3.28 11.18 1.92
C VAL A 48 -2.99 10.48 3.25
N ASP A 49 -3.49 11.02 4.36
CA ASP A 49 -3.31 10.41 5.69
C ASP A 49 -3.91 9.01 5.80
N ARG A 50 -4.96 8.71 5.02
CA ARG A 50 -5.53 7.35 4.95
C ARG A 50 -4.57 6.35 4.30
N ALA A 51 -3.75 6.81 3.36
CA ALA A 51 -2.72 5.98 2.74
C ALA A 51 -1.52 5.79 3.67
N ARG A 52 -1.13 6.84 4.42
CA ARG A 52 -0.10 6.75 5.46
C ARG A 52 -0.53 5.83 6.59
N ASP A 53 -1.79 5.87 7.01
CA ASP A 53 -2.36 4.92 7.96
C ASP A 53 -2.32 3.50 7.42
N ALA A 54 -2.65 3.29 6.13
CA ALA A 54 -2.53 1.99 5.49
C ALA A 54 -1.09 1.46 5.54
N VAL A 55 -0.09 2.30 5.25
CA VAL A 55 1.33 1.95 5.38
C VAL A 55 1.64 1.46 6.79
N ARG A 56 1.26 2.25 7.81
CA ARG A 56 1.49 1.91 9.21
C ARG A 56 0.83 0.58 9.59
N ILE A 57 -0.45 0.41 9.29
CA ILE A 57 -1.23 -0.81 9.58
C ILE A 57 -0.57 -2.04 8.95
N LEU A 58 -0.13 -1.95 7.69
CA LEU A 58 0.45 -3.09 6.97
C LEU A 58 1.86 -3.42 7.46
N GLN A 59 2.64 -2.41 7.86
CA GLN A 59 3.95 -2.61 8.51
C GLN A 59 3.81 -3.25 9.89
N GLU A 60 2.86 -2.79 10.71
CA GLU A 60 2.54 -3.40 12.02
C GLU A 60 2.09 -4.87 11.87
N ALA A 61 1.46 -5.20 10.74
CA ALA A 61 1.09 -6.57 10.37
C ALA A 61 2.27 -7.43 9.87
N GLY A 62 3.47 -6.87 9.74
CA GLY A 62 4.70 -7.57 9.33
C GLY A 62 5.00 -7.56 7.83
N ALA A 63 4.27 -6.79 7.02
CA ALA A 63 4.57 -6.66 5.59
C ALA A 63 5.80 -5.77 5.33
N ALA A 64 6.55 -6.06 4.27
CA ALA A 64 7.52 -5.14 3.71
C ALA A 64 6.79 -4.13 2.82
N VAL A 65 6.70 -2.86 3.23
CA VAL A 65 5.94 -1.83 2.51
C VAL A 65 6.86 -0.82 1.82
N THR A 66 6.72 -0.67 0.51
CA THR A 66 7.29 0.41 -0.29
C THR A 66 6.22 1.47 -0.53
N TYR A 67 6.51 2.73 -0.19
CA TYR A 67 5.53 3.82 -0.30
C TYR A 67 6.02 4.95 -1.21
N CYS A 68 5.15 5.42 -2.10
CA CYS A 68 5.42 6.53 -3.02
C CYS A 68 4.29 7.57 -2.95
N GLU A 69 4.65 8.81 -2.64
CA GLU A 69 3.74 9.96 -2.73
C GLU A 69 4.13 10.86 -3.91
N ALA A 70 3.14 11.54 -4.50
CA ALA A 70 3.40 12.55 -5.53
C ALA A 70 2.40 13.71 -5.43
N ASP A 71 2.80 14.90 -5.87
CA ASP A 71 1.96 16.11 -5.89
C ASP A 71 0.94 16.08 -7.03
N VAL A 72 -0.03 15.17 -6.88
CA VAL A 72 -1.14 14.92 -7.81
C VAL A 72 -2.41 14.64 -7.03
N GLY A 73 -3.57 14.69 -7.71
CA GLY A 73 -4.86 14.31 -7.14
C GLY A 73 -5.07 12.79 -7.05
N HIS A 74 -6.31 12.31 -7.19
CA HIS A 74 -6.67 10.89 -7.19
C HIS A 74 -6.19 10.14 -8.45
N LYS A 75 -4.87 9.99 -8.59
CA LYS A 75 -4.17 9.46 -9.78
C LYS A 75 -2.85 8.80 -9.40
N LEU A 76 -2.32 7.99 -10.32
CA LEU A 76 -0.95 7.52 -10.28
C LEU A 76 -0.03 8.48 -11.06
N SER A 77 1.03 8.99 -10.41
CA SER A 77 2.06 9.78 -11.10
C SER A 77 3.00 8.89 -11.93
N ILE A 78 3.67 9.47 -12.92
CA ILE A 78 4.65 8.74 -13.74
C ILE A 78 5.83 8.21 -12.91
N ASP A 79 6.24 8.96 -11.88
CA ASP A 79 7.35 8.58 -11.02
C ASP A 79 6.97 7.41 -10.11
N CYS A 80 5.76 7.43 -9.53
CA CYS A 80 5.26 6.30 -8.76
C CYS A 80 4.96 5.08 -9.64
N PHE A 81 4.57 5.28 -10.90
CA PHE A 81 4.43 4.17 -11.85
C PHE A 81 5.78 3.48 -12.11
N ARG A 82 6.85 4.25 -12.38
CA ARG A 82 8.20 3.71 -12.57
C ARG A 82 8.74 3.03 -11.31
N SER A 83 8.46 3.61 -10.14
CA SER A 83 8.81 3.02 -8.85
C SER A 83 8.12 1.67 -8.64
N MET A 84 6.83 1.58 -9.00
CA MET A 84 6.07 0.32 -8.98
C MET A 84 6.64 -0.73 -9.93
N GLU A 85 7.07 -0.35 -11.14
CA GLU A 85 7.74 -1.27 -12.07
C GLU A 85 9.04 -1.85 -11.48
N THR A 86 9.83 -1.02 -10.80
CA THR A 86 11.04 -1.49 -10.10
C THR A 86 10.69 -2.43 -8.96
N PHE A 87 9.70 -2.08 -8.14
CA PHE A 87 9.21 -2.94 -7.05
C PHE A 87 8.84 -4.35 -7.54
N PHE A 88 8.06 -4.47 -8.64
CA PHE A 88 7.69 -5.79 -9.17
C PHE A 88 8.82 -6.55 -9.88
N ARG A 89 9.92 -5.91 -10.24
CA ARG A 89 11.12 -6.62 -10.74
C ARG A 89 11.93 -7.25 -9.60
N GLU A 90 11.82 -6.70 -8.39
CA GLU A 90 12.57 -7.13 -7.21
C GLU A 90 11.83 -8.17 -6.37
N HIS A 91 10.52 -8.35 -6.60
CA HIS A 91 9.64 -9.21 -5.81
C HIS A 91 8.87 -10.21 -6.66
#